data_AF-A0A7W2M3G6-F1
#
_entry.id   AF-A0A7W2M3G6-F1
#
_cell.length_a   1.000
_cell.length_b   1.000
_cell.length_c   1.000
_cell.angle_alpha   90.00
_cell.angle_beta   90.00
_cell.angle_gamma   90.00
#
_symmetry.space_group_name_H-M   'P 1'
#
loop_
_entity.id
_entity.type
_entity.pdbx_description
1 polymer ?
#
loop_
_entity_poly.entity_id
_entity_poly.type
_entity_poly.pdbx_seq_one_letter_code
_entity_poly.pdbx_strand_id
1 'polypeptide(L)'
;MKRILILMFLTVFCNSVFSQSSTEMPELRIEDKTANNLIVDRKPDYGFVGRDGCVVMDEISMDINELNLKLIRGKIFNSKTKEPLIGAQIYLFIIQNDSIQQIDIKADSDGLYKSELKGKLNKMNVEYIGYRNLKIDFQKE
;
A
#
# COMPACT_ATOMS: atom_id res chain seq x y z
N MET A 1 -59.82 1.91 -37.11
CA MET A 1 -59.47 1.13 -35.90
C MET A 1 -58.13 0.45 -36.17
N LYS A 2 -56.98 1.05 -35.81
CA LYS A 2 -56.19 0.80 -34.57
C LYS A 2 -56.40 -0.65 -34.09
N ARG A 3 -55.40 -1.53 -34.03
CA ARG A 3 -54.16 -1.38 -33.23
C ARG A 3 -52.99 -2.18 -33.83
N ILE A 4 -51.86 -1.51 -33.94
CA ILE A 4 -50.52 -2.08 -34.14
C ILE A 4 -50.07 -2.65 -32.78
N LEU A 5 -49.71 -3.93 -32.74
CA LEU A 5 -49.16 -4.57 -31.55
C LEU A 5 -47.62 -4.49 -31.62
N ILE A 6 -47.07 -3.45 -30.99
CA ILE A 6 -45.62 -3.28 -30.80
C ILE A 6 -45.16 -4.27 -29.73
N LEU A 7 -44.37 -5.26 -30.13
CA LEU A 7 -43.69 -6.18 -29.22
C LEU A 7 -42.32 -5.57 -28.84
N MET A 8 -42.34 -4.63 -27.89
CA MET A 8 -41.13 -4.11 -27.24
C MET A 8 -40.77 -5.07 -26.10
N PHE A 9 -39.97 -6.10 -26.39
CA PHE A 9 -39.42 -6.95 -25.35
C PHE A 9 -38.25 -6.21 -24.69
N LEU A 10 -38.43 -5.90 -23.41
CA LEU A 10 -37.46 -5.21 -22.57
C LEU A 10 -36.15 -5.99 -22.52
N THR A 11 -35.09 -5.45 -23.10
CA THR A 11 -33.73 -5.73 -22.63
C THR A 11 -33.53 -4.92 -21.36
N VAL A 12 -34.03 -5.44 -20.23
CA VAL A 12 -33.58 -4.96 -18.92
C VAL A 12 -32.11 -5.35 -18.82
N PHE A 13 -31.27 -4.33 -19.00
CA PHE A 13 -29.85 -4.34 -18.72
C PHE A 13 -29.60 -5.00 -17.37
N CYS A 14 -29.10 -6.23 -17.39
CA CYS A 14 -28.37 -6.77 -16.27
C CYS A 14 -26.98 -6.12 -16.27
N ASN A 15 -26.92 -4.82 -15.99
CA ASN A 15 -25.70 -4.19 -15.52
C ASN A 15 -25.57 -4.62 -14.06
N SER A 16 -25.13 -5.87 -13.83
CA SER A 16 -24.60 -6.23 -12.52
C SER A 16 -23.45 -5.26 -12.26
N VAL A 17 -23.73 -4.31 -11.38
CA VAL A 17 -22.78 -3.40 -10.79
C VAL A 17 -21.76 -4.26 -10.07
N PHE A 18 -20.74 -4.71 -10.80
CA PHE A 18 -19.49 -5.13 -10.21
C PHE A 18 -18.88 -3.83 -9.70
N SER A 19 -19.32 -3.42 -8.50
CA SER A 19 -18.67 -2.36 -7.76
C SER A 19 -17.30 -2.91 -7.42
N GLN A 20 -16.37 -2.76 -8.35
CA GLN A 20 -14.95 -2.93 -8.13
C GLN A 20 -14.68 -2.01 -6.95
N SER A 21 -14.58 -2.57 -5.75
CA SER A 21 -14.11 -1.86 -4.58
C SER A 21 -12.76 -1.30 -4.99
N SER A 22 -12.73 -0.02 -5.37
CA SER A 22 -11.50 0.62 -5.81
C SER A 22 -10.68 0.80 -4.54
N THR A 23 -9.90 -0.21 -4.19
CA THR A 23 -8.84 -0.07 -3.21
C THR A 23 -7.93 1.03 -3.74
N GLU A 24 -7.79 2.08 -2.95
CA GLU A 24 -6.91 3.18 -3.32
C GLU A 24 -5.48 2.65 -3.31
N MET A 25 -4.78 2.79 -4.43
CA MET A 25 -3.43 2.25 -4.56
C MET A 25 -2.51 2.80 -3.46
N PRO A 26 -1.56 2.00 -2.95
CA PRO A 26 -0.62 2.48 -1.97
C PRO A 26 0.19 3.65 -2.53
N GLU A 27 0.46 4.62 -1.65
CA GLU A 27 1.24 5.80 -1.92
C GLU A 27 2.43 5.87 -0.98
N LEU A 28 3.59 6.20 -1.54
CA LEU A 28 4.80 6.52 -0.82
C LEU A 28 5.17 7.97 -1.14
N ARG A 29 5.32 8.79 -0.10
CA ARG A 29 5.92 10.12 -0.22
C ARG A 29 7.19 10.18 0.61
N ILE A 30 8.26 10.75 0.07
CA ILE A 30 9.52 11.00 0.75
C ILE A 30 9.76 12.50 0.69
N GLU A 31 9.82 13.15 1.86
CA GLU A 31 10.02 14.60 1.97
C GLU A 31 9.07 15.37 1.03
N ASP A 32 7.77 15.05 1.16
CA ASP A 32 6.65 15.56 0.37
C ASP A 32 6.60 15.19 -1.12
N LYS A 33 7.60 14.48 -1.65
CA LYS A 33 7.63 14.05 -3.06
C LYS A 33 7.12 12.62 -3.22
N THR A 34 6.28 12.39 -4.22
CA THR A 34 5.82 11.03 -4.56
C THR A 34 7.00 10.17 -5.01
N ALA A 35 7.12 8.97 -4.42
CA ALA A 35 8.18 7.99 -4.69
C ALA A 35 7.60 6.59 -4.98
N ASN A 36 6.43 6.54 -5.63
CA ASN A 36 5.68 5.31 -5.88
C ASN A 36 6.43 4.27 -6.74
N ASN A 37 7.46 4.67 -7.48
CA ASN A 37 8.32 3.76 -8.26
C ASN A 37 9.12 2.80 -7.35
N LEU A 38 9.43 3.22 -6.12
CA LEU A 38 10.12 2.42 -5.11
C LEU A 38 9.23 1.31 -4.52
N ILE A 39 7.90 1.43 -4.67
CA ILE A 39 6.97 0.41 -4.18
C ILE A 39 7.07 -0.83 -5.07
N VAL A 40 7.36 -1.96 -4.45
CA VAL A 40 7.39 -3.28 -5.11
C VAL A 40 5.95 -3.78 -5.24
N ASP A 41 5.61 -4.30 -6.42
CA ASP A 41 4.28 -4.86 -6.69
C ASP A 41 3.14 -3.90 -6.33
N ARG A 42 3.30 -2.61 -6.65
CA ARG A 42 2.36 -1.54 -6.27
C ARG A 42 0.91 -1.84 -6.67
N LYS A 43 0.71 -2.40 -7.87
CA LYS A 43 -0.61 -2.81 -8.35
C LYS A 43 -0.89 -4.23 -7.83
N PRO A 44 -2.00 -4.46 -7.11
CA PRO A 44 -2.35 -5.79 -6.66
C PRO A 44 -2.59 -6.72 -7.85
N ASP A 45 -2.23 -7.97 -7.66
CA ASP A 45 -2.42 -9.08 -8.58
C ASP A 45 -3.41 -10.07 -7.96
N TYR A 46 -4.68 -9.64 -7.89
CA TYR A 46 -5.80 -10.47 -7.40
C TYR A 46 -6.37 -11.38 -8.49
N GLY A 47 -6.95 -12.48 -8.07
CA GLY A 47 -7.67 -13.42 -8.94
C GLY A 47 -7.39 -14.87 -8.55
N PHE A 48 -7.97 -15.80 -9.31
CA PHE A 48 -7.81 -17.24 -9.06
C PHE A 48 -6.34 -17.70 -9.13
N VAL A 49 -5.54 -17.05 -9.98
CA VAL A 49 -4.11 -17.34 -10.18
C VAL A 49 -3.21 -16.20 -9.73
N GLY A 50 -3.79 -15.12 -9.20
CA GLY A 50 -3.06 -13.91 -8.83
C GLY A 50 -2.23 -14.13 -7.56
N ARG A 51 -1.06 -13.48 -7.47
CA ARG A 51 -0.15 -13.61 -6.31
C ARG A 51 -0.78 -13.17 -5.00
N ASP A 52 -1.70 -12.20 -5.05
CA ASP A 52 -2.39 -11.68 -3.86
C ASP A 52 -3.68 -12.47 -3.54
N GLY A 53 -3.96 -13.53 -4.30
CA GLY A 53 -5.08 -14.43 -4.08
C GLY A 53 -6.43 -13.85 -4.50
N CYS A 54 -7.52 -14.44 -3.99
CA CYS A 54 -8.88 -14.04 -4.33
C CYS A 54 -9.54 -13.08 -3.32
N VAL A 55 -8.88 -12.81 -2.19
CA VAL A 55 -9.39 -11.94 -1.12
C VAL A 55 -8.79 -10.56 -1.25
N VAL A 56 -9.63 -9.55 -1.49
CA VAL A 56 -9.21 -8.15 -1.53
C VAL A 56 -8.86 -7.69 -0.12
N MET A 57 -7.67 -7.12 0.04
CA MET A 57 -7.17 -6.54 1.29
C MET A 57 -7.10 -5.02 1.16
N ASP A 58 -7.11 -4.31 2.27
CA ASP A 58 -6.83 -2.87 2.26
C ASP A 58 -5.35 -2.59 1.98
N GLU A 59 -5.06 -1.37 1.55
CA GLU A 59 -3.72 -0.95 1.16
C GLU A 59 -3.10 -0.03 2.22
N ILE A 60 -1.78 -0.12 2.38
CA ILE A 60 -1.00 0.71 3.29
C ILE A 60 -0.31 1.82 2.49
N SER A 61 -0.45 3.06 2.94
CA SER A 61 0.33 4.21 2.47
C SER A 61 1.28 4.70 3.55
N MET A 62 2.33 5.38 3.11
CA MET A 62 3.40 5.87 3.98
C MET A 62 3.93 7.22 3.53
N ASP A 63 4.14 8.09 4.52
CA ASP A 63 4.96 9.29 4.38
C ASP A 63 6.28 9.08 5.13
N ILE A 64 7.40 9.32 4.47
CA ILE A 64 8.74 9.43 5.08
C ILE A 64 9.06 10.92 5.17
N ASN A 65 8.82 11.52 6.35
CA ASN A 65 8.98 12.96 6.53
C ASN A 65 10.46 13.38 6.69
N GLU A 66 11.33 12.47 7.10
CA GLU A 66 12.77 12.70 7.16
C GLU A 66 13.50 11.39 6.88
N LEU A 67 14.43 11.42 5.92
CA LEU A 67 15.28 10.29 5.55
C LEU A 67 16.71 10.74 5.35
N ASN A 68 17.60 10.37 6.27
CA ASN A 68 19.03 10.59 6.14
C ASN A 68 19.83 9.38 6.66
N LEU A 69 21.16 9.45 6.62
CA LEU A 69 22.02 8.33 7.03
C LEU A 69 21.92 7.94 8.53
N LYS A 70 21.31 8.79 9.36
CA LYS A 70 21.22 8.62 10.81
C LYS A 70 19.80 8.40 11.31
N LEU A 71 18.79 8.80 10.55
CA LEU A 71 17.42 8.87 11.02
C LEU A 71 16.46 8.60 9.88
N ILE A 72 15.42 7.84 10.22
CA ILE A 72 14.18 7.79 9.47
C ILE A 72 13.01 8.05 10.41
N ARG A 73 12.06 8.88 9.97
CA ARG A 73 10.76 9.01 10.62
C ARG A 73 9.66 9.30 9.60
N GLY A 74 8.46 8.94 9.97
CA GLY A 74 7.33 9.07 9.08
C GLY A 74 6.00 8.70 9.73
N LYS A 75 5.00 8.54 8.88
CA LYS A 75 3.64 8.13 9.25
C LYS A 75 3.15 7.01 8.34
N ILE A 76 2.39 6.07 8.90
CA ILE A 76 1.76 4.96 8.19
C ILE A 76 0.25 5.06 8.39
N PHE A 77 -0.49 4.90 7.30
CA PHE A 77 -1.93 5.10 7.28
C PHE A 77 -2.61 4.22 6.22
N ASN A 78 -3.91 4.00 6.40
CA ASN A 78 -4.73 3.33 5.39
C ASN A 78 -4.79 4.20 4.12
N SER A 79 -4.50 3.62 2.96
CA SER A 79 -4.45 4.37 1.69
C SER A 79 -5.75 5.09 1.37
N LYS A 80 -6.90 4.52 1.73
CA LYS A 80 -8.22 5.03 1.40
C LYS A 80 -8.79 5.96 2.46
N THR A 81 -8.78 5.55 3.73
CA THR A 81 -9.39 6.33 4.82
C THR A 81 -8.46 7.41 5.36
N LYS A 82 -7.15 7.29 5.09
CA LYS A 82 -6.09 8.14 5.65
C LYS A 82 -5.99 8.07 7.18
N GLU A 83 -6.64 7.09 7.81
CA GLU A 83 -6.54 6.83 9.24
C GLU A 83 -5.18 6.20 9.59
N PRO A 84 -4.59 6.55 10.74
CA PRO A 84 -3.29 6.00 11.16
C PRO A 84 -3.37 4.49 11.44
N LEU A 85 -2.35 3.74 11.03
CA LEU A 85 -2.25 2.30 11.33
C LEU A 85 -1.46 2.08 12.63
N ILE A 86 -2.19 2.10 13.74
CA ILE A 86 -1.62 1.98 15.08
C ILE A 86 -1.00 0.60 15.28
N GLY A 87 0.28 0.56 15.66
CA GLY A 87 1.00 -0.69 15.92
C GLY A 87 1.45 -1.44 14.67
N ALA A 88 1.38 -0.82 13.48
CA ALA A 88 1.95 -1.38 12.25
C ALA A 88 3.43 -1.76 12.45
N GLN A 89 3.78 -2.98 12.03
CA GLN A 89 5.12 -3.52 12.17
C GLN A 89 5.95 -3.11 10.97
N ILE A 90 7.14 -2.57 11.22
CA ILE A 90 8.04 -2.05 10.19
C ILE A 90 9.38 -2.76 10.33
N TYR A 91 9.85 -3.35 9.23
CA TYR A 91 11.13 -4.01 9.13
C TYR A 91 12.05 -3.18 8.23
N LEU A 92 13.14 -2.68 8.80
CA LEU A 92 14.15 -1.88 8.12
C LEU A 92 15.36 -2.76 7.79
N PHE A 93 15.72 -2.86 6.51
CA PHE A 93 16.92 -3.57 6.07
C PHE A 93 18.00 -2.55 5.73
N ILE A 94 19.08 -2.53 6.52
CA ILE A 94 20.12 -1.51 6.49
C ILE A 94 21.44 -2.16 6.08
N ILE A 95 22.11 -1.60 5.07
CA ILE A 95 23.47 -2.01 4.69
C ILE A 95 24.46 -1.27 5.59
N GLN A 96 25.25 -2.05 6.34
CA GLN A 96 26.32 -1.58 7.22
C GLN A 96 27.51 -2.54 7.13
N ASN A 97 28.70 -2.01 6.84
CA ASN A 97 29.96 -2.77 6.73
C ASN A 97 29.82 -4.03 5.86
N ASP A 98 29.26 -3.88 4.66
CA ASP A 98 29.01 -4.97 3.69
C ASP A 98 28.07 -6.10 4.18
N SER A 99 27.35 -5.87 5.29
CA SER A 99 26.32 -6.77 5.80
C SER A 99 24.94 -6.10 5.79
N ILE A 100 23.87 -6.91 5.70
CA ILE A 100 22.49 -6.44 5.86
C ILE A 100 22.07 -6.71 7.31
N GLN A 101 21.72 -5.64 8.02
CA GLN A 101 21.12 -5.68 9.34
C GLN A 101 19.61 -5.43 9.23
N GLN A 102 18.82 -6.15 10.02
CA GLN A 102 17.39 -5.90 10.15
C GLN A 102 17.10 -5.22 11.49
N ILE A 103 16.28 -4.17 11.47
CA ILE A 103 15.75 -3.53 12.67
C ILE A 103 14.23 -3.52 12.57
N ASP A 104 13.59 -3.86 13.69
CA ASP A 104 12.14 -3.97 13.80
C ASP A 104 11.62 -2.82 14.68
N ILE A 105 10.69 -2.03 14.14
CA ILE A 105 10.03 -0.95 14.88
C ILE A 105 8.52 -1.03 14.69
N LYS A 106 7.77 -0.33 15.55
CA LYS A 106 6.31 -0.24 15.46
C LYS A 106 5.86 1.21 15.34
N ALA A 107 4.78 1.42 14.61
CA ALA A 107 4.08 2.70 14.62
C ALA A 107 3.35 2.91 15.97
N ASP A 108 3.34 4.15 16.44
CA ASP A 108 2.66 4.55 17.68
C ASP A 108 1.14 4.76 17.50
N SER A 109 0.49 5.36 18.50
CA SER A 109 -0.96 5.64 18.50
C SER A 109 -1.41 6.62 17.42
N ASP A 110 -0.50 7.40 16.85
CA ASP A 110 -0.78 8.35 15.76
C ASP A 110 -0.30 7.81 14.41
N GLY A 111 0.12 6.53 14.37
CA GLY A 111 0.69 5.88 13.18
C GLY A 111 2.09 6.40 12.85
N LEU A 112 2.75 7.12 13.76
CA LEU A 112 4.07 7.67 13.55
C LEU A 112 5.14 6.63 13.89
N TYR A 113 6.25 6.68 13.17
CA TYR A 113 7.41 5.82 13.45
C TYR A 113 8.70 6.61 13.38
N LYS A 114 9.71 6.12 14.11
CA LYS A 114 11.05 6.69 14.15
C LYS A 114 12.08 5.60 14.42
N SER A 115 13.19 5.62 13.70
CA SER A 115 14.36 4.79 14.02
C SER A 115 15.64 5.52 13.69
N GLU A 116 16.65 5.33 14.53
CA GLU A 116 18.01 5.65 14.15
C GLU A 116 18.50 4.65 13.10
N LEU A 117 19.32 5.14 12.18
CA LEU A 117 19.97 4.35 11.14
C LEU A 117 21.48 4.35 11.39
N LYS A 118 22.10 3.18 11.22
CA LYS A 118 23.55 3.00 11.30
C LYS A 118 24.11 2.52 9.97
N GLY A 119 23.63 3.09 8.87
CA GLY A 119 24.01 2.66 7.52
C GLY A 119 23.04 3.16 6.45
N LYS A 120 23.16 2.62 5.24
CA LYS A 120 22.28 2.96 4.12
C LYS A 120 21.01 2.10 4.18
N LEU A 121 19.84 2.73 4.21
CA LEU A 121 18.57 2.00 4.10
C LEU A 121 18.48 1.36 2.70
N ASN A 122 18.24 0.05 2.68
CA ASN A 122 18.19 -0.75 1.46
C ASN A 122 16.74 -1.11 1.08
N LYS A 123 16.02 -1.72 2.04
CA LYS A 123 14.62 -2.13 1.87
C LYS A 123 13.82 -1.80 3.11
N MET A 124 12.52 -1.70 2.94
CA MET A 124 11.56 -1.57 4.03
C MET A 124 10.32 -2.40 3.74
N ASN A 125 9.85 -3.13 4.75
CA ASN A 125 8.57 -3.83 4.70
C ASN A 125 7.68 -3.33 5.83
N VAL A 126 6.41 -3.11 5.54
CA VAL A 126 5.38 -2.75 6.51
C VAL A 126 4.29 -3.81 6.50
N GLU A 127 3.91 -4.27 7.68
CA GLU A 127 2.89 -5.28 7.88
C GLU A 127 1.82 -4.79 8.85
N TYR A 128 0.55 -5.04 8.49
CA TYR A 128 -0.59 -4.77 9.35
C TYR A 128 -1.73 -5.75 9.04
N ILE A 129 -2.42 -6.22 10.08
CA ILE A 129 -3.44 -7.28 9.92
C ILE A 129 -4.60 -6.76 9.08
N GLY A 130 -4.97 -7.52 8.04
CA GLY A 130 -6.04 -7.17 7.11
C GLY A 130 -5.61 -6.29 5.93
N TYR A 131 -4.30 -6.02 5.80
CA TYR A 131 -3.74 -5.17 4.76
C TYR A 131 -2.72 -5.94 3.93
N ARG A 132 -2.56 -5.52 2.66
CA ARG A 132 -1.43 -5.97 1.85
C ARG A 132 -0.14 -5.32 2.37
N ASN A 133 0.91 -6.13 2.52
CA ASN A 133 2.21 -5.62 2.96
C ASN A 133 2.75 -4.55 1.98
N LEU A 134 3.13 -3.40 2.51
CA LEU A 134 3.83 -2.38 1.74
C LEU A 134 5.33 -2.73 1.71
N LYS A 135 5.85 -3.00 0.52
CA LYS A 135 7.27 -3.33 0.28
C LYS A 135 7.93 -2.21 -0.51
N ILE A 136 9.04 -1.68 -0.01
CA ILE A 136 9.78 -0.57 -0.61
C ILE A 136 11.21 -1.02 -0.86
N ASP A 137 11.68 -0.82 -2.09
CA ASP A 137 13.06 -1.08 -2.49
C ASP A 137 13.75 0.24 -2.88
N PHE A 138 14.70 0.70 -2.04
CA PHE A 138 15.41 1.96 -2.25
C PHE A 138 16.56 1.84 -3.26
N GLN A 139 16.76 0.69 -3.88
CA GLN A 139 17.70 0.51 -5.00
C GLN A 139 17.00 0.49 -6.37
N LYS A 140 15.66 0.59 -6.39
CA LYS A 140 14.87 0.58 -7.61
C LYS A 140 14.75 2.01 -8.15
N GLU A 141 15.66 2.41 -9.04
CA GLU A 141 15.56 3.68 -9.78
C GLU A 141 14.61 3.56 -10.98
#